data_AF-B0DTM4-F1
#
_entry.id   AF-B0DTM4-F1
#
_cell.length_a   1.000
_cell.length_b   1.000
_cell.length_c   1.000
_cell.angle_alpha   90.00
_cell.angle_beta   90.00
_cell.angle_gamma   90.00
#
_symmetry.space_group_name_H-M   'P 1'
#
loop_
_entity.id
_entity.type
_entity.pdbx_description
1 polymer ?
#
loop_
_entity_poly.entity_id
_entity_poly.type
_entity_poly.pdbx_seq_one_letter_code
_entity_poly.pdbx_strand_id
1 'polypeptide(L)'
;MLNRQQENPEWNPRSEREVQPHDQPAPEPKKLKHFFGPATFYCVETICCPCGVVEAWAKFAKSESESNILAFMKKVYPTKESRPDYICIDKACKVLKHMAAQGHWDEWSETTRLIVDTFHYEKHWKEDVLCRKWCNPAPTDGSAPNLVIKAIASDGSTYDKRAFNTQACEQLNAWLGGFESVLKRMTPQNYNWFIHTMLSYHTRKVIARQAKKAAKVMQEEEGDDTEDDEAE
;
A
#
# COMPACT_ATOMS: atom_id res chain seq x y z
N MET A 1 3.49 32.13 -1.05
CA MET A 1 4.74 32.93 -1.06
C MET A 1 5.92 31.98 -1.25
N LEU A 2 6.86 32.34 -2.14
CA LEU A 2 8.09 31.61 -2.41
C LEU A 2 9.05 31.79 -1.23
N ASN A 3 9.12 30.81 -0.31
CA ASN A 3 10.16 30.83 0.73
C ASN A 3 11.50 30.52 0.06
N ARG A 4 12.45 31.47 0.11
CA ARG A 4 13.87 31.21 -0.17
C ARG A 4 14.36 30.15 0.81
N GLN A 5 15.08 29.15 0.30
CA GLN A 5 15.42 27.91 1.02
C GLN A 5 16.32 28.10 2.26
N GLN A 6 16.78 29.32 2.56
CA GLN A 6 17.74 29.64 3.62
C GLN A 6 17.26 30.68 4.64
N GLU A 7 16.04 31.21 4.52
CA GLU A 7 15.48 32.06 5.58
C GLU A 7 14.70 31.19 6.57
N ASN A 8 15.23 31.04 7.79
CA ASN A 8 14.54 30.45 8.92
C ASN A 8 14.14 31.57 9.89
N PRO A 9 13.13 32.38 9.56
CA PRO A 9 12.77 33.50 10.42
C PRO A 9 12.25 32.98 11.77
N GLU A 10 12.56 33.68 12.86
CA GLU A 10 12.14 33.29 14.23
C GLU A 10 10.63 33.09 14.38
N TRP A 11 9.83 33.73 13.52
CA TRP A 11 8.37 33.58 13.52
C TRP A 11 7.88 32.34 12.74
N ASN A 12 8.74 31.66 11.99
CA ASN A 12 8.45 30.39 11.31
C ASN A 12 9.63 29.42 11.41
N PRO A 13 10.01 29.01 12.65
CA PRO A 13 11.11 28.08 12.84
C PRO A 13 10.75 26.77 12.14
N ARG A 14 11.67 26.27 11.30
CA ARG A 14 11.57 24.89 10.78
C ARG A 14 11.38 23.97 11.97
N SER A 15 10.19 23.36 12.09
CA SER A 15 10.03 22.29 13.07
C SER A 15 10.91 21.14 12.60
N GLU A 16 12.00 20.89 13.31
CA GLU A 16 12.67 19.60 13.27
C GLU A 16 11.62 18.58 13.78
N ARG A 17 10.87 17.99 12.85
CA ARG A 17 10.07 16.83 13.17
C ARG A 17 11.05 15.69 13.29
N GLU A 18 11.24 15.18 14.50
CA GLU A 18 11.82 13.86 14.66
C GLU A 18 11.07 12.88 13.73
N VAL A 19 11.82 12.05 13.02
CA VAL A 19 11.23 11.00 12.18
C VAL A 19 10.48 10.06 13.11
N GLN A 20 9.17 10.24 13.16
CA GLN A 20 8.27 9.42 13.95
C GLN A 20 8.16 8.04 13.32
N PRO A 21 8.43 6.95 14.07
CA PRO A 21 8.13 5.61 13.59
C PRO A 21 6.63 5.46 13.28
N HIS A 22 6.29 4.75 12.20
CA HIS A 22 4.91 4.47 11.77
C HIS A 22 4.01 3.80 12.84
N ASP A 23 4.64 3.26 13.88
CA ASP A 23 4.00 2.48 14.94
C ASP A 23 3.71 3.28 16.21
N GLN A 24 4.13 4.54 16.30
CA GLN A 24 3.91 5.36 17.47
C GLN A 24 2.83 6.42 17.21
N PRO A 25 1.97 6.72 18.20
CA PRO A 25 1.04 7.84 18.08
C PRO A 25 1.84 9.12 17.85
N ALA A 26 1.36 9.97 16.95
CA ALA A 26 1.93 11.29 16.74
C ALA A 26 2.11 11.98 18.10
N PRO A 27 3.27 12.61 18.37
CA PRO A 27 3.46 13.27 19.64
C PRO A 27 2.47 14.42 19.67
N GLU A 28 1.88 14.69 20.84
CA GLU A 28 1.00 15.85 20.92
C GLU A 28 1.80 17.09 20.50
N PRO A 29 1.28 17.89 19.55
CA PRO A 29 1.99 19.09 19.11
C PRO A 29 2.25 19.93 20.35
N LYS A 30 3.54 20.28 20.59
CA LYS A 30 3.91 21.18 21.70
C LYS A 30 3.02 22.41 21.60
N LYS A 31 2.14 22.61 22.60
CA LYS A 31 1.27 23.78 22.69
C LYS A 31 2.15 25.00 22.93
N LEU A 32 2.66 25.57 21.84
CA LEU A 32 3.31 26.86 21.86
C LEU A 32 2.24 27.90 22.25
N LYS A 33 2.51 28.67 23.31
CA LYS A 33 1.54 29.57 23.97
C LYS A 33 0.80 30.53 23.02
N HIS A 34 1.37 30.84 21.84
CA HIS A 34 0.84 31.83 20.89
C HIS A 34 1.00 31.45 19.41
N PHE A 35 1.04 30.17 19.06
CA PHE A 35 1.14 29.76 17.65
C PHE A 35 -0.14 29.09 17.16
N PHE A 36 -0.74 29.66 16.11
CA PHE A 36 -1.75 29.00 15.31
C PHE A 36 -1.07 28.23 14.18
N GLY A 37 -1.00 26.90 14.33
CA GLY A 37 -0.56 26.01 13.26
C GLY A 37 -1.74 25.56 12.40
N PRO A 38 -1.57 25.37 11.08
CA PRO A 38 -2.59 24.73 10.28
C PRO A 38 -2.86 23.31 10.79
N ALA A 39 -4.13 22.88 10.77
CA ALA A 39 -4.48 21.51 11.11
C ALA A 39 -3.75 20.53 10.17
N THR A 40 -3.17 19.47 10.73
CA THR A 40 -2.48 18.42 9.99
C THR A 40 -3.17 17.09 10.23
N PHE A 41 -3.02 16.17 9.27
CA PHE A 41 -3.34 14.76 9.46
C PHE A 41 -2.03 13.97 9.43
N TYR A 42 -2.02 12.80 10.05
CA TYR A 42 -0.84 11.96 10.18
C TYR A 42 -0.41 11.37 8.85
N CYS A 43 -1.30 10.62 8.19
CA CYS A 43 -1.03 10.02 6.89
C CYS A 43 -2.31 9.93 6.03
N VAL A 44 -2.08 9.70 4.73
CA VAL A 44 -3.09 9.16 3.83
C VAL A 44 -2.80 7.68 3.67
N GLU A 45 -3.78 6.86 3.99
CA GLU A 45 -3.74 5.41 3.78
C GLU A 45 -4.39 5.09 2.44
N THR A 46 -3.79 4.18 1.67
CA THR A 46 -4.29 3.79 0.34
C THR A 46 -4.39 2.27 0.23
N ILE A 47 -5.40 1.81 -0.52
CA ILE A 47 -5.54 0.41 -0.91
C ILE A 47 -5.32 0.35 -2.42
N CYS A 48 -4.35 -0.46 -2.82
CA CYS A 48 -4.00 -0.67 -4.22
C CYS A 48 -4.12 -2.16 -4.57
N CYS A 49 -4.67 -2.45 -5.74
CA CYS A 49 -4.54 -3.76 -6.34
C CYS A 49 -3.06 -3.99 -6.75
N PRO A 50 -2.60 -5.25 -6.86
CA PRO A 50 -1.21 -5.56 -7.22
C PRO A 50 -0.76 -4.97 -8.57
N CYS A 51 -1.71 -4.68 -9.45
CA CYS A 51 -1.47 -4.10 -10.75
C CYS A 51 -1.23 -2.57 -10.72
N GLY A 52 -1.32 -1.94 -9.54
CA GLY A 52 -1.13 -0.50 -9.33
C GLY A 52 -2.42 0.33 -9.42
N VAL A 53 -3.58 -0.31 -9.61
CA VAL A 53 -4.88 0.36 -9.55
C VAL A 53 -5.18 0.75 -8.11
N VAL A 54 -5.55 2.00 -7.89
CA VAL A 54 -5.96 2.49 -6.56
C VAL A 54 -7.46 2.26 -6.41
N GLU A 55 -7.82 1.50 -5.38
CA GLU A 55 -9.19 1.10 -5.09
C GLU A 55 -9.84 2.04 -4.07
N ALA A 56 -9.14 2.34 -2.99
CA ALA A 56 -9.65 3.21 -1.93
C ALA A 56 -8.53 4.01 -1.27
N TRP A 57 -8.93 5.09 -0.58
CA TRP A 57 -8.02 5.86 0.27
C TRP A 57 -8.77 6.47 1.46
N ALA A 58 -8.05 6.72 2.54
CA ALA A 58 -8.57 7.38 3.74
C ALA A 58 -7.51 8.29 4.37
N LYS A 59 -7.97 9.29 5.14
CA LYS A 59 -7.09 10.12 5.96
C LYS A 59 -7.06 9.59 7.37
N PHE A 60 -5.87 9.36 7.91
CA PHE A 60 -5.69 9.07 9.32
C PHE A 60 -5.19 10.34 10.01
N ALA A 61 -6.05 10.92 10.85
CA ALA A 61 -5.79 12.22 11.44
C ALA A 61 -4.67 12.19 12.50
N LYS A 62 -4.60 11.12 13.30
CA LYS A 62 -3.74 11.06 14.50
C LYS A 62 -2.64 10.00 14.42
N SER A 63 -2.96 8.84 13.87
CA SER A 63 -2.06 7.71 13.79
C SER A 63 -2.56 6.69 12.78
N GLU A 64 -1.63 5.91 12.25
CA GLU A 64 -1.91 4.70 11.49
C GLU A 64 -2.16 3.52 12.45
N SER A 65 -3.13 3.63 13.36
CA SER A 65 -3.41 2.57 14.34
C SER A 65 -4.10 1.36 13.73
N GLU A 66 -3.97 0.20 14.39
CA GLU A 66 -4.64 -1.05 13.98
C GLU A 66 -6.16 -0.88 13.92
N SER A 67 -6.73 -0.09 14.83
CA SER A 67 -8.15 0.24 14.85
C SER A 67 -8.58 1.09 13.65
N ASN A 68 -7.76 2.06 13.22
CA ASN A 68 -8.02 2.89 12.05
C ASN A 68 -7.94 2.06 10.76
N ILE A 69 -6.94 1.18 10.67
CA ILE A 69 -6.78 0.23 9.57
C ILE A 69 -7.99 -0.70 9.50
N LEU A 70 -8.40 -1.32 10.61
CA LEU A 70 -9.56 -2.22 10.64
C LEU A 70 -10.85 -1.49 10.26
N ALA A 71 -11.06 -0.28 10.76
CA ALA A 71 -12.22 0.54 10.39
C ALA A 71 -12.20 0.91 8.90
N PHE A 72 -11.03 1.19 8.35
CA PHE A 72 -10.86 1.47 6.93
C PHE A 72 -11.16 0.23 6.08
N MET A 73 -10.63 -0.94 6.44
CA MET A 73 -10.92 -2.22 5.78
C MET A 73 -12.42 -2.55 5.80
N LYS A 74 -13.08 -2.44 6.95
CA LYS A 74 -14.54 -2.67 7.07
C LYS A 74 -15.37 -1.70 6.25
N LYS A 75 -14.89 -0.46 6.07
CA LYS A 75 -15.56 0.54 5.25
C LYS A 75 -15.44 0.23 3.75
N VAL A 76 -14.27 -0.27 3.32
CA VAL A 76 -14.02 -0.59 1.90
C VAL A 76 -14.65 -1.93 1.52
N TYR A 77 -14.60 -2.92 2.42
CA TYR A 77 -15.12 -4.27 2.22
C TYR A 77 -16.23 -4.60 3.23
N PRO A 78 -17.44 -4.02 3.07
CA PRO A 78 -18.52 -4.18 4.03
C PRO A 78 -19.15 -5.58 4.04
N THR A 79 -18.98 -6.34 2.95
CA THR A 79 -19.59 -7.67 2.76
C THR A 79 -18.52 -8.73 2.59
N LYS A 80 -18.82 -10.00 2.90
CA LYS A 80 -17.86 -11.11 2.76
C LYS A 80 -17.42 -11.28 1.30
N GLU A 81 -18.34 -11.08 0.37
CA GLU A 81 -18.15 -11.22 -1.07
C GLU A 81 -17.27 -10.10 -1.65
N SER A 82 -17.26 -8.92 -1.01
CA SER A 82 -16.39 -7.81 -1.42
C SER A 82 -14.94 -7.97 -0.97
N ARG A 83 -14.65 -8.86 -0.03
CA ARG A 83 -13.32 -8.98 0.56
C ARG A 83 -12.37 -9.72 -0.38
N PRO A 84 -11.13 -9.23 -0.55
CA PRO A 84 -10.12 -9.98 -1.29
C PRO A 84 -9.64 -11.19 -0.47
N ASP A 85 -9.16 -12.22 -1.17
CA ASP A 85 -8.57 -13.41 -0.54
C ASP A 85 -7.33 -13.07 0.31
N TYR A 86 -6.57 -12.06 -0.13
CA TYR A 86 -5.35 -11.61 0.53
C TYR A 86 -5.30 -10.10 0.65
N ILE A 87 -4.88 -9.61 1.82
CA ILE A 87 -4.56 -8.19 2.04
C ILE A 87 -3.13 -8.11 2.58
N CYS A 88 -2.28 -7.35 1.89
CA CYS A 88 -0.91 -7.09 2.31
C CYS A 88 -0.83 -5.80 3.12
N ILE A 89 -0.32 -5.87 4.34
CA ILE A 89 -0.14 -4.72 5.24
C ILE A 89 1.19 -4.87 5.98
N ASP A 90 1.99 -3.81 6.03
CA ASP A 90 3.31 -3.83 6.69
C ASP A 90 3.27 -4.32 8.14
N LYS A 91 2.20 -3.97 8.88
CA LYS A 91 1.95 -4.40 10.26
C LYS A 91 0.77 -5.36 10.39
N ALA A 92 0.53 -6.21 9.38
CA ALA A 92 -0.56 -7.17 9.38
C ALA A 92 -0.59 -8.06 10.65
N CYS A 93 0.55 -8.45 11.22
CA CYS A 93 0.58 -9.23 12.46
C CYS A 93 -0.02 -8.47 13.67
N LYS A 94 0.22 -7.16 13.78
CA LYS A 94 -0.36 -6.32 14.84
C LYS A 94 -1.86 -6.13 14.62
N VAL A 95 -2.27 -5.88 13.38
CA VAL A 95 -3.68 -5.77 12.99
C VAL A 95 -4.41 -7.07 13.30
N LEU A 96 -3.82 -8.21 12.94
CA LEU A 96 -4.35 -9.54 13.23
C LEU A 96 -4.52 -9.77 14.74
N LYS A 97 -3.50 -9.45 15.54
CA LYS A 97 -3.56 -9.54 17.00
C LYS A 97 -4.67 -8.66 17.58
N HIS A 98 -4.82 -7.44 17.06
CA HIS A 98 -5.90 -6.52 17.46
C HIS A 98 -7.28 -7.08 17.10
N MET A 99 -7.45 -7.60 15.89
CA MET A 99 -8.70 -8.23 15.44
C MET A 99 -9.07 -9.45 16.29
N ALA A 100 -8.11 -10.30 16.62
CA ALA A 100 -8.32 -11.46 17.48
C ALA A 100 -8.75 -11.03 18.89
N ALA A 101 -8.10 -10.00 19.46
CA ALA A 101 -8.45 -9.47 20.77
C ALA A 101 -9.86 -8.84 20.81
N GLN A 102 -10.34 -8.30 19.70
CA GLN A 102 -11.68 -7.73 19.57
C GLN A 102 -12.75 -8.73 19.12
N GLY A 103 -12.40 -10.00 18.88
CA GLY A 103 -13.33 -11.01 18.37
C GLY A 103 -13.78 -10.77 16.92
N HIS A 104 -13.03 -9.98 16.14
CA HIS A 104 -13.30 -9.74 14.72
C HIS A 104 -12.58 -10.72 13.80
N TRP A 105 -11.60 -11.47 14.32
CA TRP A 105 -10.80 -12.35 13.48
C TRP A 105 -11.60 -13.52 12.91
N ASP A 106 -12.47 -14.14 13.70
CA ASP A 106 -13.25 -15.31 13.27
C ASP A 106 -14.01 -15.01 11.98
N GLU A 107 -14.67 -13.86 11.90
CA GLU A 107 -15.42 -13.40 10.73
C GLU A 107 -14.54 -13.11 9.50
N TRP A 108 -13.34 -12.57 9.69
CA TRP A 108 -12.42 -12.21 8.59
C TRP A 108 -11.61 -13.39 8.09
N SER A 109 -11.29 -14.33 8.98
CA SER A 109 -10.49 -15.52 8.68
C SER A 109 -11.15 -16.46 7.67
N GLU A 110 -12.48 -16.40 7.54
CA GLU A 110 -13.24 -17.18 6.56
C GLU A 110 -12.99 -16.74 5.10
N THR A 111 -12.70 -15.45 4.88
CA THR A 111 -12.64 -14.86 3.54
C THR A 111 -11.27 -14.34 3.18
N THR A 112 -10.48 -13.90 4.16
CA THR A 112 -9.31 -13.08 3.90
C THR A 112 -8.14 -13.47 4.79
N ARG A 113 -6.96 -13.60 4.17
CA ARG A 113 -5.69 -13.75 4.88
C ARG A 113 -4.92 -12.44 4.86
N LEU A 114 -4.40 -12.05 6.02
CA LEU A 114 -3.53 -10.89 6.17
C LEU A 114 -2.08 -11.33 6.03
N ILE A 115 -1.35 -10.77 5.07
CA ILE A 115 0.06 -11.05 4.85
C ILE A 115 0.90 -9.80 5.14
N VAL A 116 2.12 -10.00 5.64
CA VAL A 116 3.08 -8.93 5.89
C VAL A 116 4.02 -8.80 4.68
N ASP A 117 4.38 -7.58 4.26
CA ASP A 117 5.41 -7.41 3.22
C ASP A 117 6.73 -8.09 3.67
N THR A 118 7.47 -8.68 2.73
CA THR A 118 8.66 -9.44 3.08
C THR A 118 9.74 -8.68 3.82
N PHE A 119 9.92 -7.40 3.55
CA PHE A 119 10.89 -6.60 4.27
C PHE A 119 10.50 -6.45 5.75
N HIS A 120 9.20 -6.29 6.02
CA HIS A 120 8.66 -6.25 7.36
C HIS A 120 8.65 -7.64 8.03
N TYR A 121 8.37 -8.69 7.25
CA TYR A 121 8.39 -10.07 7.71
C TYR A 121 9.78 -10.46 8.20
N GLU A 122 10.84 -10.20 7.42
CA GLU A 122 12.23 -10.51 7.76
C GLU A 122 12.70 -9.92 9.10
N LYS A 123 12.13 -8.78 9.50
CA LYS A 123 12.48 -8.10 10.76
C LYS A 123 11.84 -8.74 12.00
N HIS A 124 10.61 -9.24 11.90
CA HIS A 124 9.84 -9.67 13.07
C HIS A 124 9.58 -11.18 13.14
N TRP A 125 9.70 -11.92 12.04
CA TRP A 125 9.29 -13.34 11.96
C TRP A 125 10.01 -14.27 12.93
N LYS A 126 11.22 -13.91 13.38
CA LYS A 126 12.01 -14.73 14.32
C LYS A 126 11.39 -14.76 15.72
N GLU A 127 10.80 -13.65 16.14
CA GLU A 127 10.28 -13.46 17.49
C GLU A 127 8.74 -13.57 17.54
N ASP A 128 8.07 -13.22 16.43
CA ASP A 128 6.62 -13.23 16.33
C ASP A 128 6.10 -14.52 15.68
N VAL A 129 5.75 -15.49 16.53
CA VAL A 129 5.16 -16.77 16.11
C VAL A 129 3.83 -16.58 15.37
N LEU A 130 3.04 -15.56 15.74
CA LEU A 130 1.78 -15.26 15.07
C LEU A 130 2.04 -14.75 13.66
N CYS A 131 2.98 -13.83 13.49
CA CYS A 131 3.41 -13.35 12.17
C CYS A 131 3.89 -14.50 11.28
N ARG A 132 4.77 -15.37 11.80
CA ARG A 132 5.29 -16.53 11.06
C ARG A 132 4.21 -17.52 10.63
N LYS A 133 3.20 -17.73 11.47
CA LYS A 133 2.16 -18.73 11.22
C LYS A 133 1.02 -18.20 10.34
N TRP A 134 0.62 -16.96 10.55
CA TRP A 134 -0.63 -16.42 9.99
C TRP A 134 -0.44 -15.29 9.00
N CYS A 135 0.76 -14.67 8.95
CA CYS A 135 1.05 -13.54 8.08
C CYS A 135 2.22 -13.79 7.12
N ASN A 136 2.62 -15.05 6.93
CA ASN A 136 3.70 -15.41 6.02
C ASN A 136 3.33 -15.04 4.56
N PRO A 137 4.10 -14.16 3.90
CA PRO A 137 3.85 -13.77 2.51
C PRO A 137 4.22 -14.84 1.47
N ALA A 138 5.02 -15.84 1.84
CA ALA A 138 5.46 -16.90 0.95
C ALA A 138 5.48 -18.27 1.66
N PRO A 139 4.30 -18.84 1.97
CA PRO A 139 4.23 -20.15 2.58
C PRO A 139 4.59 -21.24 1.56
N THR A 140 5.57 -22.08 1.91
CA THR A 140 6.07 -23.18 1.06
C THR A 140 5.33 -24.50 1.28
N ASP A 141 4.36 -24.53 2.20
CA ASP A 141 3.56 -25.70 2.57
C ASP A 141 2.38 -25.96 1.62
N GLY A 142 2.25 -25.18 0.54
CA GLY A 142 1.14 -25.27 -0.41
C GLY A 142 -0.17 -24.68 0.09
N SER A 143 -0.19 -24.07 1.29
CA SER A 143 -1.41 -23.47 1.86
C SER A 143 -1.90 -22.21 1.14
N ALA A 144 -1.08 -21.62 0.26
CA ALA A 144 -1.40 -20.43 -0.51
C ALA A 144 -0.76 -20.46 -1.92
N PRO A 145 -1.26 -21.32 -2.83
CA PRO A 145 -0.68 -21.51 -4.16
C PRO A 145 -0.75 -20.25 -5.03
N ASN A 146 -1.69 -19.35 -4.73
CA ASN A 146 -1.85 -18.08 -5.45
C ASN A 146 -0.82 -17.02 -5.02
N LEU A 147 -0.03 -17.25 -3.97
CA LEU A 147 0.98 -16.29 -3.53
C LEU A 147 2.35 -16.52 -4.16
N VAL A 148 2.68 -17.79 -4.42
CA VAL A 148 3.99 -18.23 -4.92
C VAL A 148 3.78 -19.11 -6.14
N ILE A 149 4.32 -18.67 -7.27
CA ILE A 149 4.36 -19.40 -8.54
C ILE A 149 5.75 -19.97 -8.77
N LYS A 150 5.85 -21.22 -9.24
CA LYS A 150 7.12 -21.80 -9.64
C LYS A 150 7.53 -21.24 -10.99
N ALA A 151 8.71 -20.63 -11.06
CA ALA A 151 9.31 -20.13 -12.29
C ALA A 151 10.55 -20.97 -12.64
N ILE A 152 10.84 -21.08 -13.93
CA ILE A 152 12.03 -21.76 -14.43
C ILE A 152 13.09 -20.68 -14.72
N ALA A 153 14.28 -20.86 -14.16
CA ALA A 153 15.42 -20.01 -14.43
C ALA A 153 16.06 -20.36 -15.79
N SER A 154 16.92 -19.48 -16.29
CA SER A 154 17.62 -19.67 -17.57
C SER A 154 18.50 -20.93 -17.62
N ASP A 155 18.87 -21.47 -16.47
CA ASP A 155 19.65 -22.71 -16.31
C ASP A 155 18.78 -23.97 -16.21
N GLY A 156 17.46 -23.85 -16.35
CA GLY A 156 16.49 -24.95 -16.23
C GLY A 156 16.12 -25.31 -14.78
N SER A 157 16.70 -24.65 -13.77
CA SER A 157 16.31 -24.86 -12.37
C SER A 157 14.97 -24.21 -12.05
N THR A 158 14.20 -24.81 -11.15
CA THR A 158 12.93 -24.23 -10.67
C THR A 158 13.15 -23.41 -9.41
N TYR A 159 12.63 -22.19 -9.37
CA TYR A 159 12.62 -21.35 -8.17
C TYR A 159 11.23 -20.80 -7.89
N ASP A 160 10.97 -20.53 -6.62
CA ASP A 160 9.72 -19.95 -6.17
C ASP A 160 9.73 -18.44 -6.40
N LYS A 161 8.81 -17.96 -7.21
CA LYS A 161 8.61 -16.54 -7.55
C LYS A 161 7.30 -16.04 -6.95
N ARG A 162 7.27 -14.81 -6.46
CA ARG A 162 6.02 -14.20 -6.00
C ARG A 162 5.08 -13.95 -7.17
N ALA A 163 3.81 -14.28 -6.98
CA ALA A 163 2.79 -14.14 -8.00
C ALA A 163 2.32 -12.69 -8.21
N PHE A 164 2.45 -11.84 -7.18
CA PHE A 164 1.91 -10.48 -7.18
C PHE A 164 2.87 -9.47 -6.56
N ASN A 165 2.67 -8.21 -6.90
CA ASN A 165 3.50 -7.10 -6.49
C ASN A 165 3.02 -6.53 -5.14
N THR A 166 3.76 -6.77 -4.05
CA THR A 166 3.48 -6.18 -2.72
C THR A 166 3.91 -4.72 -2.61
N GLN A 167 4.69 -4.22 -3.57
CA GLN A 167 5.31 -2.89 -3.55
C GLN A 167 4.47 -1.81 -4.26
N ALA A 168 3.26 -2.15 -4.71
CA ALA A 168 2.38 -1.22 -5.43
C ALA A 168 2.04 0.03 -4.60
N CYS A 169 1.72 -0.15 -3.32
CA CYS A 169 1.45 0.96 -2.40
C CYS A 169 2.69 1.83 -2.16
N GLU A 170 3.87 1.23 -2.03
CA GLU A 170 5.12 1.99 -1.85
C GLU A 170 5.44 2.84 -3.09
N GLN A 171 5.27 2.28 -4.30
CA GLN A 171 5.44 3.02 -5.54
C GLN A 171 4.43 4.17 -5.67
N LEU A 172 3.18 3.95 -5.28
CA LEU A 172 2.17 5.01 -5.25
C LEU A 172 2.54 6.11 -4.25
N ASN A 173 3.01 5.74 -3.05
CA ASN A 173 3.45 6.68 -2.03
C ASN A 173 4.63 7.54 -2.52
N ALA A 174 5.60 6.93 -3.20
CA ALA A 174 6.69 7.66 -3.83
C ALA A 174 6.20 8.66 -4.90
N TRP A 175 5.22 8.26 -5.71
CA TRP A 175 4.60 9.15 -6.70
C TRP A 175 3.83 10.30 -6.05
N LEU A 176 3.04 10.04 -4.99
CA LEU A 176 2.33 11.06 -4.22
C LEU A 176 3.29 12.01 -3.50
N GLY A 177 4.45 11.51 -3.05
CA GLY A 177 5.50 12.30 -2.41
C GLY A 177 5.99 13.47 -3.28
N GLY A 178 5.95 13.33 -4.60
CA GLY A 178 6.26 14.43 -5.53
C GLY A 178 5.33 15.65 -5.41
N PHE A 179 4.13 15.47 -4.86
CA PHE A 179 3.13 16.53 -4.68
C PHE A 179 3.06 17.09 -3.26
N GLU A 180 3.87 16.55 -2.33
CA GLU A 180 3.80 16.85 -0.91
C GLU A 180 3.89 18.36 -0.61
N SER A 181 4.77 19.07 -1.32
CA SER A 181 4.97 20.52 -1.14
C SER A 181 3.73 21.36 -1.44
N VAL A 182 2.92 20.95 -2.43
CA VAL A 182 1.67 21.63 -2.81
C VAL A 182 0.56 21.23 -1.86
N LEU A 183 0.45 19.92 -1.58
CA LEU A 183 -0.53 19.33 -0.68
C LEU A 183 -0.51 19.94 0.73
N LYS A 184 0.69 20.18 1.29
CA LYS A 184 0.88 20.80 2.61
C LYS A 184 0.29 22.19 2.76
N ARG A 185 -0.03 22.89 1.66
CA ARG A 185 -0.52 24.27 1.64
C ARG A 185 -2.01 24.38 1.34
N MET A 186 -2.69 23.26 1.11
CA MET A 186 -4.10 23.25 0.74
C MET A 186 -5.02 23.32 1.97
N THR A 187 -6.21 23.88 1.78
CA THR A 187 -7.31 23.70 2.74
C THR A 187 -7.74 22.22 2.76
N PRO A 188 -8.36 21.73 3.84
CA PRO A 188 -8.79 20.33 3.93
C PRO A 188 -9.71 19.89 2.78
N GLN A 189 -10.58 20.77 2.29
CA GLN A 189 -11.48 20.51 1.17
C GLN A 189 -10.72 20.39 -0.15
N ASN A 190 -9.82 21.34 -0.44
CA ASN A 190 -9.00 21.31 -1.65
C ASN A 190 -8.05 20.10 -1.65
N TYR A 191 -7.49 19.75 -0.49
CA TYR A 191 -6.69 18.56 -0.33
C TYR A 191 -7.46 17.30 -0.72
N ASN A 192 -8.68 17.12 -0.19
CA ASN A 192 -9.51 15.95 -0.48
C ASN A 192 -9.84 15.85 -1.96
N TRP A 193 -10.27 16.97 -2.56
CA TRP A 193 -10.59 17.02 -3.99
C TRP A 193 -9.35 16.70 -4.85
N PHE A 194 -8.20 17.26 -4.49
CA PHE A 194 -6.96 17.05 -5.23
C PHE A 194 -6.51 15.59 -5.15
N ILE A 195 -6.41 15.00 -3.95
CA ILE A 195 -6.00 13.60 -3.79
C ILE A 195 -6.97 12.68 -4.54
N HIS A 196 -8.28 12.87 -4.36
CA HIS A 196 -9.27 12.05 -5.06
C HIS A 196 -9.11 12.13 -6.58
N THR A 197 -8.90 13.33 -7.12
CA THR A 197 -8.71 13.55 -8.57
C THR A 197 -7.40 12.94 -9.07
N MET A 198 -6.31 13.12 -8.34
CA MET A 198 -4.99 12.60 -8.70
C MET A 198 -4.96 11.08 -8.70
N LEU A 199 -5.52 10.44 -7.67
CA LEU A 199 -5.63 8.99 -7.60
C LEU A 199 -6.53 8.45 -8.72
N SER A 200 -7.66 9.11 -8.99
CA SER A 200 -8.54 8.74 -10.11
C SER A 200 -7.82 8.81 -11.46
N TYR A 201 -7.03 9.85 -11.70
CA TYR A 201 -6.24 10.01 -12.92
C TYR A 201 -5.13 8.96 -13.02
N HIS A 202 -4.43 8.69 -11.91
CA HIS A 202 -3.43 7.65 -11.82
C HIS A 202 -4.02 6.29 -12.20
N THR A 203 -5.14 5.90 -11.58
CA THR A 203 -5.84 4.65 -11.87
C THR A 203 -6.23 4.52 -13.34
N ARG A 204 -6.81 5.56 -13.96
CA ARG A 204 -7.13 5.56 -15.40
C ARG A 204 -5.90 5.35 -16.27
N LYS A 205 -4.78 5.99 -15.92
CA LYS A 205 -3.51 5.85 -16.66
C LYS A 205 -2.93 4.45 -16.52
N VAL A 206 -3.02 3.84 -15.34
CA VAL A 206 -2.58 2.46 -15.09
C VAL A 206 -3.41 1.48 -15.93
N ILE A 207 -4.75 1.58 -15.89
CA ILE A 207 -5.65 0.74 -16.69
C ILE A 207 -5.35 0.88 -18.19
N ALA A 208 -5.20 2.11 -18.69
CA ALA A 208 -4.89 2.33 -20.11
C ALA A 208 -3.54 1.74 -20.52
N ARG A 209 -2.52 1.79 -19.65
CA ARG A 209 -1.22 1.16 -19.89
C ARG A 209 -1.32 -0.36 -19.94
N GLN A 210 -2.11 -0.95 -19.04
CA GLN A 210 -2.34 -2.39 -19.02
C GLN A 210 -3.06 -2.87 -20.28
N ALA A 211 -4.12 -2.15 -20.70
CA ALA A 211 -4.84 -2.46 -21.93
C ALA A 211 -3.91 -2.42 -23.16
N LYS A 212 -3.04 -1.40 -23.26
CA LYS A 212 -2.03 -1.32 -24.32
C LYS A 212 -1.04 -2.47 -24.29
N LYS A 213 -0.58 -2.87 -23.10
CA LYS A 213 0.35 -3.99 -22.94
C LYS A 213 -0.32 -5.31 -23.35
N ALA A 214 -1.58 -5.54 -22.95
CA ALA A 214 -2.33 -6.72 -23.34
C ALA A 214 -2.52 -6.79 -24.86
N ALA A 215 -2.93 -5.68 -25.49
CA ALA A 215 -3.07 -5.62 -26.95
C ALA A 215 -1.75 -5.90 -27.68
N LYS A 216 -0.62 -5.41 -27.13
CA LYS A 216 0.71 -5.68 -27.70
C LYS A 216 1.08 -7.17 -27.59
N VAL A 217 0.83 -7.82 -26.46
CA VAL A 217 1.10 -9.25 -26.28
C VAL A 217 0.27 -10.09 -27.27
N MET A 218 -1.01 -9.76 -27.44
CA MET A 218 -1.86 -10.46 -28.43
C MET A 218 -1.33 -10.31 -29.86
N GLN A 219 -0.81 -9.15 -30.24
CA GLN A 219 -0.21 -8.94 -31.56
C GLN A 219 1.12 -9.68 -31.75
N GLU A 220 1.92 -9.83 -30.69
CA GLU A 220 3.16 -10.60 -30.73
C GLU A 220 2.88 -12.12 -30.79
N GLU A 221 1.85 -12.62 -30.11
CA GLU A 221 1.41 -14.02 -30.18
C GLU A 221 0.77 -14.37 -31.53
N GLU A 222 0.00 -13.47 -32.14
CA GLU A 222 -0.59 -13.68 -33.48
C GLU A 222 0.44 -13.55 -34.64
N GLY A 223 1.58 -12.89 -34.40
CA GLY A 223 2.62 -12.68 -35.41
C GLY A 223 3.66 -13.80 -35.53
N ASP A 224 3.74 -14.69 -34.53
CA ASP A 224 4.71 -15.81 -34.49
C ASP A 224 4.22 -17.05 -35.28
N ASP A 225 2.93 -17.14 -35.60
CA ASP A 225 2.32 -18.27 -36.32
C ASP A 225 2.41 -18.18 -37.86
N THR A 226 3.20 -17.25 -38.43
CA THR A 226 3.23 -17.03 -39.91
C THR A 226 4.60 -17.14 -40.60
N GLU A 227 5.66 -17.60 -39.92
CA GLU A 227 6.95 -17.86 -40.56
C GLU A 227 7.38 -19.33 -40.45
N ASP A 228 6.61 -20.25 -41.02
CA ASP A 228 7.12 -21.59 -41.37
C ASP A 228 6.16 -22.27 -42.37
N ASP A 229 6.09 -21.77 -43.61
CA ASP A 229 5.46 -22.52 -44.72
C ASP A 229 5.78 -21.91 -46.11
N GLU A 230 7.05 -21.69 -46.47
CA GLU A 230 7.44 -21.65 -47.90
C GLU A 230 8.84 -22.25 -48.10
N ALA A 231 8.89 -23.58 -48.23
CA ALA A 231 9.99 -24.29 -48.88
C ALA A 231 9.43 -25.42 -49.75
N GLU A 232 9.16 -25.10 -51.02
CA GLU A 232 9.17 -26.06 -52.15
C GLU A 232 9.74 -25.41 -53.41
#